data_AF-A0A7M7N4N4-F1
#
_entry.id   AF-A0A7M7N4N4-F1
#
_cell.length_a   1.000
_cell.length_b   1.000
_cell.length_c   1.000
_cell.angle_alpha   90.00
_cell.angle_beta   90.00
_cell.angle_gamma   90.00
#
_symmetry.space_group_name_H-M   'P 1'
#
loop_
_entity.id
_entity.type
_entity.pdbx_description
1 polymer ?
#
loop_
_entity_poly.entity_id
_entity_poly.type
_entity_poly.pdbx_seq_one_letter_code
_entity_poly.pdbx_strand_id
1 'polypeptide(L)'
;MDGGLPCRNMNMNLPVHMSESDAAQNPGCVNLLKALSQHLTEDGTSKHMEEAHKLAKEKMEGARMGYLEKHILHHEVHQLLTEHNIASHEVAPDSKTAQFYEALQQCVATAEACDYLSERNDSEEHGDKATLLGLEKDKLLAGNHQKKMVSMIQPQLIPLIEERLRKQCEELQSFHETDSSSTTGDELTFAKATQLPDVLRSEKMKLEEEKKQLKLAKLLRNKQFWQYNQILREALHTLEKLITNHRLRLQADSDSITTDWLDARCHAMSLKIRVFEAKLLCSTYTPEVLQAMKTARQQLEGAVQEREKDLMRHDQALKNYKAIGSDFEEIVREYQELTAAIDNKKWALRELKQALPEEELGHR
;
A
#
# COMPACT_ATOMS: atom_id res chain seq x y z
N MET A 1 32.47 28.07 9.19
CA MET A 1 32.46 26.60 9.17
C MET A 1 32.26 26.11 10.61
N ASP A 2 31.03 26.14 11.12
CA ASP A 2 30.77 25.70 12.51
C ASP A 2 29.31 25.23 12.72
N GLY A 3 28.72 24.61 11.69
CA GLY A 3 27.29 24.26 11.65
C GLY A 3 26.96 22.78 11.87
N GLY A 4 27.95 21.87 11.88
CA GLY A 4 27.71 20.41 11.84
C GLY A 4 27.77 19.66 13.18
N LEU A 5 28.22 20.33 14.25
CA LEU A 5 28.42 19.71 15.58
C LEU A 5 27.15 19.54 16.45
N PRO A 6 26.18 20.47 16.48
CA PRO A 6 25.05 20.35 17.42
C PRO A 6 24.07 19.24 17.03
N CYS A 7 23.81 19.04 15.73
CA CYS A 7 22.88 18.02 15.24
C CYS A 7 23.40 16.59 15.46
N ARG A 8 24.73 16.39 15.42
CA ARG A 8 25.36 15.08 15.67
C ARG A 8 25.26 14.67 17.14
N ASN A 9 25.52 15.58 18.06
CA ASN A 9 25.42 15.30 19.50
C ASN A 9 23.95 15.11 19.94
N MET A 10 23.01 15.84 19.32
CA MET A 10 21.58 15.70 19.61
C MET A 10 21.00 14.35 19.13
N ASN A 11 21.43 13.86 17.96
CA ASN A 11 20.98 12.57 17.41
C ASN A 11 21.64 11.36 18.09
N MET A 12 22.66 11.55 18.93
CA MET A 12 23.27 10.49 19.75
C MET A 12 22.61 10.40 21.14
N ASN A 13 22.17 11.53 21.70
CA ASN A 13 21.59 11.58 23.04
C ASN A 13 20.07 11.40 23.07
N LEU A 14 19.38 11.54 21.93
CA LEU A 14 17.95 11.29 21.81
C LEU A 14 17.65 10.36 20.63
N PRO A 15 16.63 9.48 20.72
CA PRO A 15 16.19 8.62 19.65
C PRO A 15 15.33 9.40 18.63
N VAL A 16 15.86 10.51 18.12
CA VAL A 16 15.20 11.35 17.11
C VAL A 16 16.18 11.53 15.96
N HIS A 17 15.74 11.26 14.73
CA HIS A 17 16.47 11.59 13.53
C HIS A 17 16.07 12.99 13.07
N MET A 18 16.81 14.02 13.51
CA MET A 18 16.69 15.35 12.91
C MET A 18 17.62 15.43 11.70
N SER A 19 17.06 15.67 10.51
CA SER A 19 17.83 16.05 9.33
C SER A 19 18.32 17.50 9.48
N GLU A 20 19.48 17.85 8.90
CA GLU A 20 20.00 19.24 8.93
C GLU A 20 19.02 20.24 8.31
N SER A 21 18.17 19.77 7.38
CA SER A 21 17.07 20.56 6.79
C SER A 21 15.95 20.87 7.80
N ASP A 22 15.65 19.95 8.72
CA ASP A 22 14.58 20.11 9.73
C ASP A 22 15.05 20.99 10.91
N ALA A 23 16.35 20.92 11.22
CA ALA A 23 17.00 21.79 12.21
C ALA A 23 17.04 23.26 11.75
N ALA A 24 17.19 23.50 10.44
CA ALA A 24 17.16 24.84 9.88
C ALA A 24 15.74 25.46 9.82
N GLN A 25 14.71 24.64 9.64
CA GLN A 25 13.32 25.11 9.57
C GLN A 25 12.73 25.42 10.96
N ASN A 26 13.16 24.74 12.03
CA ASN A 26 12.54 24.84 13.36
C ASN A 26 13.58 25.09 14.48
N PRO A 27 14.14 26.32 14.61
CA PRO A 27 15.14 26.64 15.63
C PRO A 27 14.59 26.57 17.07
N GLY A 28 13.29 26.78 17.27
CA GLY A 28 12.63 26.63 18.58
C GLY A 28 12.65 25.18 19.08
N CYS A 29 12.46 24.21 18.19
CA CYS A 29 12.56 22.79 18.51
C CYS A 29 14.00 22.38 18.86
N VAL A 30 15.00 22.97 18.20
CA VAL A 30 16.42 22.74 18.53
C VAL A 30 16.76 23.26 19.93
N ASN A 31 16.24 24.43 20.31
CA ASN A 31 16.44 24.97 21.65
C ASN A 31 15.71 24.16 22.73
N LEU A 32 14.50 23.68 22.43
CA LEU A 32 13.75 22.79 23.33
C LEU A 32 14.47 21.44 23.50
N LEU A 33 14.94 20.83 22.40
CA LEU A 33 15.72 19.60 22.45
C LEU A 33 17.04 19.79 23.20
N LYS A 34 17.67 20.97 23.08
CA LYS A 34 18.86 21.33 23.87
C LYS A 34 18.53 21.41 25.36
N ALA A 35 17.44 22.06 25.74
CA ALA A 35 16.99 22.12 27.13
C ALA A 35 16.62 20.73 27.68
N LEU A 36 15.91 19.91 26.88
CA LEU A 36 15.56 18.55 27.26
C LEU A 36 16.80 17.66 27.40
N SER A 37 17.80 17.78 26.53
CA SER A 37 19.06 17.02 26.63
C SER A 37 19.87 17.32 27.90
N GLN A 38 19.64 18.47 28.56
CA GLN A 38 20.27 18.78 29.85
C GLN A 38 19.63 18.00 31.00
N HIS A 39 18.36 17.62 30.86
CA HIS A 39 17.57 16.95 31.90
C HIS A 39 17.31 15.47 31.63
N LEU A 40 17.45 15.01 30.38
CA LEU A 40 17.25 13.61 29.95
C LEU A 40 18.57 12.87 29.72
N THR A 41 18.60 11.60 30.10
CA THR A 41 19.64 10.62 29.78
C THR A 41 19.28 9.83 28.51
N GLU A 42 20.20 9.01 27.99
CA GLU A 42 20.06 8.25 26.72
C GLU A 42 18.77 7.40 26.61
N ASP A 43 18.17 7.02 27.75
CA ASP A 43 16.93 6.24 27.83
C ASP A 43 15.65 7.08 28.05
N GLY A 44 15.75 8.40 28.04
CA GLY A 44 14.61 9.31 28.19
C GLY A 44 14.14 9.54 29.64
N THR A 45 14.87 9.05 30.63
CA THR A 45 14.62 9.29 32.06
C THR A 45 15.27 10.60 32.53
N SER A 46 14.64 11.26 33.52
CA SER A 46 15.25 12.42 34.18
C SER A 46 16.48 11.99 34.97
N LYS A 47 17.57 12.77 34.95
CA LYS A 47 18.79 12.48 35.71
C LYS A 47 18.54 12.18 37.21
N HIS A 48 17.63 12.91 37.84
CA HIS A 48 17.26 12.68 39.23
C HIS A 48 16.56 11.33 39.44
N MET A 49 15.70 10.93 38.48
CA MET A 49 15.02 9.64 38.52
C MET A 49 15.99 8.50 38.26
N GLU A 50 16.99 8.68 37.39
CA GLU A 50 18.06 7.71 37.15
C GLU A 50 18.94 7.50 38.39
N GLU A 51 19.31 8.57 39.09
CA GLU A 51 20.04 8.49 40.37
C GLU A 51 19.21 7.79 41.45
N ALA A 52 17.92 8.14 41.58
CA ALA A 52 17.00 7.46 42.49
C ALA A 52 16.83 5.97 42.12
N HIS A 53 16.78 5.64 40.83
CA HIS A 53 16.68 4.27 40.34
C HIS A 53 17.95 3.47 40.64
N LYS A 54 19.14 4.05 40.46
CA LYS A 54 20.42 3.42 40.85
C LYS A 54 20.47 3.13 42.34
N LEU A 55 20.13 4.12 43.18
CA LEU A 55 20.09 3.95 44.64
C LEU A 55 19.06 2.90 45.08
N ALA A 56 17.89 2.88 44.46
CA ALA A 56 16.86 1.88 44.73
C ALA A 56 17.33 0.48 44.31
N LYS A 57 18.03 0.38 43.17
CA LYS A 57 18.59 -0.87 42.67
C LYS A 57 19.70 -1.40 43.57
N GLU A 58 20.61 -0.55 44.05
CA GLU A 58 21.64 -0.93 45.02
C GLU A 58 21.02 -1.44 46.33
N LYS A 59 19.99 -0.74 46.85
CA LYS A 59 19.25 -1.20 48.04
C LYS A 59 18.54 -2.54 47.80
N MET A 60 17.92 -2.71 46.63
CA MET A 60 17.25 -3.95 46.25
C MET A 60 18.25 -5.09 46.09
N GLU A 61 19.41 -4.85 45.47
CA GLU A 61 20.47 -5.85 45.32
C GLU A 61 21.05 -6.24 46.68
N GLY A 62 21.29 -5.28 47.58
CA GLY A 62 21.70 -5.56 48.96
C GLY A 62 20.67 -6.39 49.74
N ALA A 63 19.39 -6.02 49.67
CA ALA A 63 18.30 -6.78 50.31
C ALA A 63 18.15 -8.19 49.71
N ARG A 64 18.30 -8.32 48.38
CA ARG A 64 18.25 -9.60 47.67
C ARG A 64 19.40 -10.50 48.09
N MET A 65 20.63 -9.99 48.19
CA MET A 65 21.78 -10.78 48.65
C MET A 65 21.54 -11.30 50.07
N GLY A 66 21.12 -10.43 50.99
CA GLY A 66 20.82 -10.83 52.37
C GLY A 66 19.65 -11.82 52.48
N TYR A 67 18.63 -11.73 51.60
CA TYR A 67 17.56 -12.72 51.53
C TYR A 67 18.08 -14.06 50.99
N LEU A 68 18.86 -14.05 49.90
CA LEU A 68 19.40 -15.26 49.29
C LEU A 68 20.32 -16.02 50.25
N GLU A 69 21.18 -15.32 51.00
CA GLU A 69 22.04 -15.92 52.02
C GLU A 69 21.22 -16.69 53.07
N LYS A 70 20.17 -16.05 53.63
CA LYS A 70 19.29 -16.67 54.62
C LYS A 70 18.47 -17.82 54.02
N HIS A 71 17.98 -17.65 52.80
CA HIS A 71 17.17 -18.64 52.10
C HIS A 71 17.98 -19.89 51.76
N ILE A 72 19.24 -19.75 51.31
CA ILE A 72 20.12 -20.89 51.04
C ILE A 72 20.34 -21.70 52.32
N LEU A 73 20.62 -21.03 53.45
CA LEU A 73 20.80 -21.70 54.74
C LEU A 73 19.53 -22.44 55.20
N HIS A 74 18.36 -21.80 55.07
CA HIS A 74 17.07 -22.42 55.39
C HIS A 74 16.78 -23.64 54.50
N HIS A 75 17.05 -23.51 53.19
CA HIS A 75 16.85 -24.58 52.22
C HIS A 75 17.74 -25.80 52.52
N GLU A 76 19.04 -25.60 52.79
CA GLU A 76 19.95 -26.70 53.12
C GLU A 76 19.54 -27.44 54.40
N VAL A 77 19.10 -26.70 55.43
CA VAL A 77 18.62 -27.31 56.67
C VAL A 77 17.36 -28.14 56.43
N HIS A 78 16.44 -27.66 55.60
CA HIS A 78 15.26 -28.44 55.20
C HIS A 78 15.62 -29.65 54.35
N GLN A 79 16.54 -29.51 53.40
CA GLN A 79 16.98 -30.61 52.56
C GLN A 79 17.61 -31.73 53.40
N LEU A 80 18.46 -31.37 54.37
CA LEU A 80 19.01 -32.29 55.37
C LEU A 80 17.92 -33.01 56.18
N LEU A 81 16.90 -32.29 56.64
CA LEU A 81 15.77 -32.89 57.35
C LEU A 81 14.99 -33.86 56.46
N THR A 82 14.74 -33.50 55.20
CA THR A 82 14.01 -34.36 54.26
C THR A 82 14.80 -35.62 53.89
N GLU A 83 16.10 -35.51 53.66
CA GLU A 83 16.98 -36.66 53.38
C GLU A 83 17.07 -37.59 54.59
N HIS A 84 17.15 -37.04 55.81
CA HIS A 84 17.10 -37.86 57.02
C HIS A 84 15.74 -38.56 57.17
N ASN A 85 14.63 -37.85 56.90
CA ASN A 85 13.31 -38.46 56.92
C ASN A 85 13.21 -39.62 55.91
N ILE A 86 13.74 -39.46 54.69
CA ILE A 86 13.79 -40.54 53.69
C ILE A 86 14.69 -41.70 54.18
N ALA A 87 15.89 -41.40 54.68
CA ALA A 87 16.82 -42.42 55.18
C ALA A 87 16.29 -43.18 56.41
N SER A 88 15.52 -42.51 57.28
CA SER A 88 14.88 -43.13 58.46
C SER A 88 13.76 -44.12 58.09
N HIS A 89 13.18 -44.00 56.89
CA HIS A 89 12.24 -44.99 56.35
C HIS A 89 12.96 -46.22 55.78
N GLU A 90 14.23 -46.10 55.39
CA GLU A 90 15.02 -47.18 54.78
C GLU A 90 15.91 -47.94 55.78
N VAL A 91 16.42 -47.27 56.81
CA VAL A 91 17.34 -47.84 57.81
C VAL A 91 16.95 -47.36 59.22
N ALA A 92 16.83 -48.30 60.18
CA ALA A 92 16.56 -47.96 61.58
C ALA A 92 17.70 -47.06 62.12
N PRO A 93 17.42 -45.79 62.48
CA PRO A 93 18.47 -44.84 62.83
C PRO A 93 19.11 -45.17 64.17
N ASP A 94 20.41 -44.84 64.29
CA ASP A 94 21.14 -44.89 65.55
C ASP A 94 20.49 -43.93 66.58
N SER A 95 20.35 -44.37 67.84
CA SER A 95 19.51 -43.67 68.83
C SER A 95 19.95 -42.21 69.08
N LYS A 96 21.24 -41.92 68.88
CA LYS A 96 21.83 -40.58 69.06
C LYS A 96 21.62 -39.67 67.85
N THR A 97 21.60 -40.22 66.63
CA THR A 97 21.37 -39.41 65.42
C THR A 97 19.88 -39.07 65.27
N ALA A 98 18.98 -39.99 65.62
CA ALA A 98 17.54 -39.70 65.68
C ALA A 98 17.20 -38.55 66.64
N GLN A 99 17.80 -38.53 67.84
CA GLN A 99 17.61 -37.45 68.82
C GLN A 99 18.15 -36.10 68.33
N PHE A 100 19.21 -36.10 67.52
CA PHE A 100 19.78 -34.91 66.92
C PHE A 100 18.85 -34.30 65.86
N TYR A 101 18.33 -35.11 64.94
CA TYR A 101 17.43 -34.64 63.88
C TYR A 101 16.05 -34.26 64.41
N GLU A 102 15.52 -34.97 65.41
CA GLU A 102 14.29 -34.59 66.10
C GLU A 102 14.45 -33.24 66.81
N ALA A 103 15.60 -33.00 67.43
CA ALA A 103 15.91 -31.72 68.04
C ALA A 103 16.07 -30.58 67.01
N LEU A 104 16.68 -30.87 65.87
CA LEU A 104 16.79 -29.92 64.76
C LEU A 104 15.41 -29.57 64.18
N GLN A 105 14.54 -30.57 63.97
CA GLN A 105 13.19 -30.40 63.44
C GLN A 105 12.32 -29.51 64.34
N GLN A 106 12.36 -29.74 65.66
CA GLN A 106 11.64 -28.92 66.63
C GLN A 106 12.20 -27.49 66.72
N CYS A 107 13.52 -27.30 66.53
CA CYS A 107 14.11 -25.96 66.46
C CYS A 107 13.70 -25.20 65.19
N VAL A 108 13.65 -25.86 64.04
CA VAL A 108 13.19 -25.25 62.77
C VAL A 108 11.70 -24.93 62.84
N ALA A 109 10.87 -25.86 63.30
CA ALA A 109 9.43 -25.65 63.43
C ALA A 109 9.08 -24.51 64.40
N THR A 110 9.82 -24.37 65.50
CA THR A 110 9.62 -23.24 66.44
C THR A 110 10.09 -21.91 65.87
N ALA A 111 11.15 -21.88 65.07
CA ALA A 111 11.60 -20.68 64.37
C ALA A 111 10.60 -20.24 63.29
N GLU A 112 10.12 -21.18 62.45
CA GLU A 112 9.10 -20.90 61.44
C GLU A 112 7.79 -20.42 62.08
N ALA A 113 7.35 -21.05 63.16
CA ALA A 113 6.20 -20.58 63.92
C ALA A 113 6.40 -19.14 64.44
N CYS A 114 7.61 -18.75 64.81
CA CYS A 114 7.91 -17.37 65.20
C CYS A 114 7.92 -16.39 64.01
N ASP A 115 8.35 -16.83 62.84
CA ASP A 115 8.37 -16.03 61.61
C ASP A 115 6.96 -15.82 61.05
N TYR A 116 6.11 -16.85 61.02
CA TYR A 116 4.68 -16.73 60.68
C TYR A 116 3.92 -15.81 61.65
N LEU A 117 4.33 -15.76 62.92
CA LEU A 117 3.81 -14.79 63.90
C LEU A 117 4.37 -13.37 63.69
N SER A 118 5.48 -13.21 62.97
CA SER A 118 6.11 -11.92 62.67
C SER A 118 5.48 -11.23 61.46
N GLU A 119 5.31 -11.95 60.35
CA GLU A 119 4.74 -11.43 59.10
C GLU A 119 3.29 -10.91 59.25
N ARG A 120 2.58 -11.40 60.27
CA ARG A 120 1.19 -10.97 60.57
C ARG A 120 1.11 -9.66 61.37
N ASN A 121 2.22 -9.23 62.00
CA ASN A 121 2.25 -8.04 62.87
C ASN A 121 2.59 -6.74 62.12
N ASP A 122 2.92 -6.78 60.83
CA ASP A 122 3.23 -5.58 60.02
C ASP A 122 1.99 -4.75 59.65
N SER A 123 0.79 -5.12 60.13
CA SER A 123 -0.43 -4.30 60.02
C SER A 123 -0.48 -3.25 61.14
N GLU A 124 0.49 -2.35 61.20
CA GLU A 124 0.62 -1.28 62.20
C GLU A 124 -0.36 -0.09 61.98
N GLU A 125 -1.64 -0.34 61.72
CA GLU A 125 -2.66 0.74 61.75
C GLU A 125 -3.62 0.67 62.95
N HIS A 126 -3.61 -0.43 63.71
CA HIS A 126 -4.44 -0.54 64.92
C HIS A 126 -3.57 -1.06 66.07
N GLY A 127 -3.40 -0.22 67.11
CA GLY A 127 -2.53 -0.43 68.26
C GLY A 127 -2.87 -1.61 69.19
N ASP A 128 -3.53 -2.65 68.70
CA ASP A 128 -3.65 -3.92 69.37
C ASP A 128 -2.64 -4.89 68.77
N LYS A 129 -1.63 -5.27 69.57
CA LYS A 129 -0.76 -6.41 69.32
C LYS A 129 -1.58 -7.70 69.39
N ALA A 130 -2.49 -7.91 68.44
CA ALA A 130 -3.36 -9.06 68.41
C ALA A 130 -2.57 -10.28 67.93
N THR A 131 -1.88 -10.93 68.87
CA THR A 131 -1.29 -12.24 68.65
C THR A 131 -2.40 -13.24 68.36
N LEU A 132 -2.29 -14.00 67.26
CA LEU A 132 -3.16 -15.15 67.01
C LEU A 132 -3.06 -16.07 68.24
N LEU A 133 -4.16 -16.17 69.01
CA LEU A 133 -4.28 -16.95 70.26
C LEU A 133 -3.42 -16.48 71.46
N GLY A 134 -2.91 -15.24 71.50
CA GLY A 134 -2.14 -14.73 72.65
C GLY A 134 -0.77 -15.40 72.86
N LEU A 135 -0.26 -16.07 71.83
CA LEU A 135 1.05 -16.73 71.79
C LEU A 135 2.15 -15.72 71.44
N GLU A 136 2.76 -15.15 72.47
CA GLU A 136 3.91 -14.27 72.35
C GLU A 136 5.18 -15.06 71.96
N LYS A 137 6.02 -14.47 71.09
CA LYS A 137 7.29 -15.07 70.62
C LYS A 137 8.16 -15.58 71.78
N ASP A 138 8.15 -14.85 72.89
CA ASP A 138 8.92 -15.17 74.09
C ASP A 138 8.42 -16.44 74.81
N LYS A 139 7.13 -16.74 74.75
CA LYS A 139 6.56 -17.96 75.35
C LYS A 139 6.87 -19.21 74.52
N LEU A 140 6.94 -19.06 73.20
CA LEU A 140 7.29 -20.13 72.26
C LEU A 140 8.79 -20.46 72.32
N LEU A 141 9.63 -19.42 72.46
CA LEU A 141 11.07 -19.56 72.68
C LEU A 141 11.43 -20.11 74.08
N ALA A 142 10.62 -19.83 75.10
CA ALA A 142 10.81 -20.34 76.47
C ALA A 142 10.43 -21.83 76.62
N GLY A 143 9.47 -22.32 75.82
CA GLY A 143 9.09 -23.74 75.78
C GLY A 143 10.10 -24.65 75.05
N ASN A 144 11.08 -24.06 74.35
CA ASN A 144 12.04 -24.82 73.57
C ASN A 144 13.19 -25.35 74.45
N HIS A 145 12.99 -26.51 75.08
CA HIS A 145 14.00 -27.20 75.90
C HIS A 145 15.27 -27.59 75.12
N GLN A 146 15.20 -27.59 73.79
CA GLN A 146 16.29 -28.00 72.91
C GLN A 146 17.19 -26.84 72.47
N LYS A 147 16.92 -25.59 72.89
CA LYS A 147 17.85 -24.46 72.69
C LYS A 147 19.23 -24.70 73.33
N LYS A 148 19.30 -25.54 74.37
CA LYS A 148 20.57 -26.05 74.94
C LYS A 148 21.23 -27.11 74.05
N MET A 149 20.45 -27.90 73.33
CA MET A 149 20.96 -28.84 72.32
C MET A 149 21.40 -28.12 71.05
N VAL A 150 20.84 -26.94 70.72
CA VAL A 150 21.32 -26.09 69.60
C VAL A 150 22.80 -25.75 69.73
N SER A 151 23.30 -25.50 70.95
CA SER A 151 24.74 -25.29 71.20
C SER A 151 25.61 -26.54 70.93
N MET A 152 25.06 -27.74 71.07
CA MET A 152 25.72 -29.01 70.71
C MET A 152 25.54 -29.35 69.23
N ILE A 153 24.45 -28.88 68.61
CA ILE A 153 24.09 -29.14 67.22
C ILE A 153 24.88 -28.24 66.26
N GLN A 154 25.08 -26.97 66.62
CA GLN A 154 25.86 -26.00 65.83
C GLN A 154 27.22 -26.51 65.33
N PRO A 155 28.11 -27.06 66.19
CA PRO A 155 29.43 -27.52 65.74
C PRO A 155 29.38 -28.75 64.82
N GLN A 156 28.27 -29.50 64.77
CA GLN A 156 28.09 -30.65 63.86
C GLN A 156 27.34 -30.27 62.58
N LEU A 157 26.43 -29.30 62.66
CA LEU A 157 25.61 -28.85 61.55
C LEU A 157 26.38 -27.95 60.57
N ILE A 158 27.23 -27.06 61.09
CA ILE A 158 28.05 -26.14 60.27
C ILE A 158 28.94 -26.89 59.27
N PRO A 159 29.80 -27.86 59.67
CA PRO A 159 30.66 -28.56 58.71
C PRO A 159 29.87 -29.40 57.70
N LEU A 160 28.71 -29.94 58.07
CA LEU A 160 27.86 -30.72 57.18
C LEU A 160 27.21 -29.85 56.09
N ILE A 161 26.74 -28.65 56.47
CA ILE A 161 26.22 -27.66 55.51
C ILE A 161 27.34 -27.15 54.61
N GLU A 162 28.53 -26.88 55.15
CA GLU A 162 29.69 -26.45 54.37
C GLU A 162 30.14 -27.50 53.35
N GLU A 163 30.12 -28.79 53.69
CA GLU A 163 30.45 -29.87 52.76
C GLU A 163 29.40 -30.01 51.64
N ARG A 164 28.12 -29.86 51.95
CA ARG A 164 27.05 -29.89 50.93
C ARG A 164 27.09 -28.70 50.00
N LEU A 165 27.23 -27.49 50.54
CA LEU A 165 27.37 -26.28 49.73
C LEU A 165 28.62 -26.35 48.85
N ARG A 166 29.71 -26.95 49.35
CA ARG A 166 30.91 -27.23 48.56
C ARG A 166 30.60 -28.17 47.37
N LYS A 167 29.90 -29.28 47.60
CA LYS A 167 29.48 -30.21 46.53
C LYS A 167 28.56 -29.55 45.51
N GLN A 168 27.57 -28.76 45.95
CA GLN A 168 26.69 -28.02 45.03
C GLN A 168 27.46 -26.99 44.19
N CYS A 169 28.42 -26.29 44.78
CA CYS A 169 29.31 -25.38 44.06
C CYS A 169 30.18 -26.13 43.03
N GLU A 170 30.68 -27.32 43.37
CA GLU A 170 31.42 -28.20 42.46
C GLU A 170 30.53 -28.74 41.31
N GLU A 171 29.28 -29.10 41.60
CA GLU A 171 28.29 -29.50 40.60
C GLU A 171 27.95 -28.35 39.63
N LEU A 172 27.74 -27.14 40.14
CA LEU A 172 27.52 -25.95 39.32
C LEU A 172 28.73 -25.64 38.43
N GLN A 173 29.95 -25.80 38.95
CA GLN A 173 31.18 -25.68 38.17
C GLN A 173 31.25 -26.74 37.07
N SER A 174 30.87 -27.99 37.37
CA SER A 174 30.87 -29.08 36.38
C SER A 174 29.88 -28.84 35.24
N PHE A 175 28.75 -28.20 35.53
CA PHE A 175 27.76 -27.79 34.53
C PHE A 175 28.25 -26.61 33.67
N HIS A 176 29.05 -25.71 34.22
CA HIS A 176 29.66 -24.62 33.46
C HIS A 176 30.85 -25.10 32.60
N GLU A 177 31.68 -25.99 33.14
CA GLU A 177 32.89 -26.50 32.47
C GLU A 177 32.61 -27.60 31.44
N THR A 178 31.37 -28.08 31.30
CA THR A 178 31.04 -29.14 30.34
C THR A 178 31.32 -28.73 28.88
N ASP A 179 31.41 -27.42 28.61
CA ASP A 179 31.86 -26.85 27.33
C ASP A 179 33.39 -26.61 27.24
N SER A 180 34.13 -26.58 28.36
CA SER A 180 35.56 -26.27 28.41
C SER A 180 36.39 -27.41 29.03
N SER A 181 36.71 -28.41 28.21
CA SER A 181 37.79 -29.42 28.37
C SER A 181 38.16 -29.86 29.80
N SER A 182 37.76 -31.10 30.11
CA SER A 182 38.24 -32.04 31.13
C SER A 182 39.53 -31.73 31.92
N THR A 183 39.50 -32.18 33.18
CA THR A 183 40.59 -32.40 34.15
C THR A 183 41.11 -31.19 34.94
N THR A 184 40.48 -30.93 36.09
CA THR A 184 41.14 -30.31 37.25
C THR A 184 40.67 -30.98 38.54
N GLY A 185 41.56 -31.24 39.50
CA GLY A 185 41.24 -31.92 40.77
C GLY A 185 40.36 -31.09 41.72
N ASP A 186 39.78 -31.74 42.73
CA ASP A 186 38.73 -31.20 43.62
C ASP A 186 39.05 -29.84 44.28
N GLU A 187 40.31 -29.58 44.64
CA GLU A 187 40.68 -28.28 45.20
C GLU A 187 40.69 -27.15 44.14
N LEU A 188 40.99 -27.50 42.88
CA LEU A 188 40.93 -26.57 41.77
C LEU A 188 39.48 -26.36 41.31
N THR A 189 38.60 -27.36 41.37
CA THR A 189 37.18 -27.18 41.03
C THR A 189 36.49 -26.28 42.04
N PHE A 190 36.78 -26.39 43.33
CA PHE A 190 36.24 -25.48 44.34
C PHE A 190 36.80 -24.04 44.22
N ALA A 191 38.10 -23.90 43.97
CA ALA A 191 38.71 -22.59 43.73
C ALA A 191 38.12 -21.91 42.48
N LYS A 192 37.87 -22.67 41.41
CA LYS A 192 37.20 -22.18 40.22
C LYS A 192 35.71 -21.90 40.44
N ALA A 193 35.00 -22.71 41.23
CA ALA A 193 33.61 -22.47 41.62
C ALA A 193 33.45 -21.14 42.36
N THR A 194 34.43 -20.79 43.19
CA THR A 194 34.45 -19.49 43.89
C THR A 194 34.70 -18.32 42.93
N GLN A 195 35.43 -18.54 41.83
CA GLN A 195 35.70 -17.54 40.79
C GLN A 195 34.61 -17.46 39.71
N LEU A 196 33.74 -18.49 39.61
CA LEU A 196 32.66 -18.58 38.63
C LEU A 196 31.72 -17.35 38.62
N PRO A 197 31.31 -16.78 39.77
CA PRO A 197 30.48 -15.58 39.78
C PRO A 197 31.16 -14.36 39.14
N ASP A 198 32.48 -14.23 39.29
CA ASP A 198 33.25 -13.14 38.69
C ASP A 198 33.40 -13.32 37.18
N VAL A 199 33.64 -14.56 36.74
CA VAL A 199 33.67 -14.92 35.31
C VAL A 199 32.31 -14.63 34.67
N LEU A 200 31.22 -15.14 35.25
CA LEU A 200 29.87 -14.92 34.76
C LEU A 200 29.49 -13.43 34.74
N ARG A 201 29.90 -12.67 35.76
CA ARG A 201 29.71 -11.22 35.77
C ARG A 201 30.46 -10.56 34.62
N SER A 202 31.71 -10.96 34.35
CA SER A 202 32.49 -10.43 33.24
C SER A 202 31.88 -10.75 31.87
N GLU A 203 31.36 -11.96 31.69
CA GLU A 203 30.68 -12.39 30.45
C GLU A 203 29.36 -11.67 30.26
N LYS A 204 28.57 -11.51 31.33
CA LYS A 204 27.35 -10.69 31.31
C LYS A 204 27.65 -9.25 30.89
N MET A 205 28.71 -8.65 31.44
CA MET A 205 29.13 -7.29 31.05
C MET A 205 29.55 -7.22 29.59
N LYS A 206 30.31 -8.20 29.08
CA LYS A 206 30.67 -8.29 27.65
C LYS A 206 29.42 -8.42 26.77
N LEU A 207 28.49 -9.30 27.14
CA LEU A 207 27.23 -9.49 26.41
C LEU A 207 26.37 -8.22 26.40
N GLU A 208 26.31 -7.48 27.50
CA GLU A 208 25.62 -6.20 27.57
C GLU A 208 26.27 -5.14 26.66
N GLU A 209 27.60 -5.09 26.62
CA GLU A 209 28.34 -4.21 25.72
C GLU A 209 28.11 -4.58 24.25
N GLU A 210 28.22 -5.86 23.89
CA GLU A 210 27.93 -6.34 22.54
C GLU A 210 26.48 -6.04 22.12
N LYS A 211 25.51 -6.18 23.04
CA LYS A 211 24.12 -5.78 22.79
C LYS A 211 24.00 -4.29 22.50
N LYS A 212 24.73 -3.42 23.21
CA LYS A 212 24.76 -1.98 22.94
C LYS A 212 25.39 -1.69 21.58
N GLN A 213 26.54 -2.29 21.27
CA GLN A 213 27.20 -2.16 19.97
C GLN A 213 26.29 -2.61 18.83
N LEU A 214 25.56 -3.73 19.00
CA LEU A 214 24.59 -4.22 18.03
C LEU A 214 23.43 -3.23 17.82
N LYS A 215 22.93 -2.59 18.88
CA LYS A 215 21.91 -1.53 18.77
C LYS A 215 22.44 -0.35 17.96
N LEU A 216 23.65 0.13 18.25
CA LEU A 216 24.28 1.23 17.50
C LEU A 216 24.49 0.86 16.02
N ALA A 217 24.99 -0.35 15.74
CA ALA A 217 25.17 -0.84 14.37
C ALA A 217 23.83 -0.91 13.60
N LYS A 218 22.75 -1.36 14.25
CA LYS A 218 21.40 -1.37 13.66
C LYS A 218 20.91 0.05 13.31
N LEU A 219 21.13 1.02 14.20
CA LEU A 219 20.78 2.43 13.96
C LEU A 219 21.58 3.00 12.79
N LEU A 220 22.89 2.77 12.74
CA LEU A 220 23.74 3.23 11.63
C LEU A 220 23.30 2.63 10.30
N ARG A 221 23.01 1.32 10.26
CA ARG A 221 22.48 0.64 9.08
C ARG A 221 21.16 1.24 8.63
N ASN A 222 20.25 1.50 9.56
CA ASN A 222 18.96 2.11 9.25
C ASN A 222 19.14 3.52 8.67
N LYS A 223 20.08 4.31 9.21
CA LYS A 223 20.43 5.63 8.66
C LYS A 223 20.95 5.53 7.22
N GLN A 224 21.88 4.61 6.97
CA GLN A 224 22.40 4.36 5.62
C GLN A 224 21.28 3.94 4.67
N PHE A 225 20.39 3.04 5.11
CA PHE A 225 19.24 2.60 4.32
C PHE A 225 18.35 3.79 3.90
N TRP A 226 18.03 4.71 4.81
CA TRP A 226 17.25 5.90 4.47
C TRP A 226 17.97 6.82 3.48
N GLN A 227 19.28 7.03 3.66
CA GLN A 227 20.10 7.82 2.73
C GLN A 227 20.11 7.22 1.31
N TYR A 228 20.32 5.91 1.18
CA TYR A 228 20.27 5.23 -0.12
C TYR A 228 18.90 5.34 -0.77
N ASN A 229 17.82 5.13 -0.02
CA ASN A 229 16.47 5.27 -0.54
C ASN A 229 16.16 6.71 -0.98
N GLN A 230 16.67 7.71 -0.26
CA GLN A 230 16.51 9.12 -0.63
C GLN A 230 17.21 9.43 -1.96
N ILE A 231 18.49 9.03 -2.10
CA ILE A 231 19.25 9.21 -3.34
C ILE A 231 18.57 8.49 -4.51
N LEU A 232 18.06 7.26 -4.28
CA LEU A 232 17.35 6.51 -5.31
C LEU A 232 16.07 7.23 -5.75
N ARG A 233 15.30 7.80 -4.82
CA ARG A 233 14.12 8.61 -5.14
C ARG A 233 14.50 9.86 -5.94
N GLU A 234 15.56 10.55 -5.56
CA GLU A 234 16.05 11.73 -6.29
C GLU A 234 16.51 11.37 -7.71
N ALA A 235 17.18 10.23 -7.87
CA ALA A 235 17.57 9.71 -9.19
C ALA A 235 16.35 9.32 -10.05
N LEU A 236 15.33 8.69 -9.46
CA LEU A 236 14.07 8.40 -10.16
C LEU A 236 13.34 9.68 -10.57
N HIS A 237 13.28 10.69 -9.70
CA HIS A 237 12.65 11.97 -10.01
C HIS A 237 13.37 12.73 -11.12
N THR A 238 14.71 12.70 -11.13
CA THR A 238 15.48 13.31 -12.23
C THR A 238 15.27 12.58 -13.54
N LEU A 239 15.17 11.24 -13.52
CA LEU A 239 14.88 10.43 -14.70
C LEU A 239 13.44 10.66 -15.22
N GLU A 240 12.46 10.77 -14.33
CA GLU A 240 11.08 11.12 -14.68
C GLU A 240 11.01 12.51 -15.34
N LYS A 241 11.68 13.50 -14.75
CA LYS A 241 11.81 14.84 -15.36
C LYS A 241 12.49 14.78 -16.72
N LEU A 242 13.52 13.95 -16.89
CA LEU A 242 14.21 13.81 -18.18
C LEU A 242 13.27 13.20 -19.23
N ILE A 243 12.51 12.17 -18.89
CA ILE A 243 11.58 11.52 -19.82
C ILE A 243 10.45 12.48 -20.21
N THR A 244 9.81 13.12 -19.24
CA THR A 244 8.69 14.03 -19.48
C THR A 244 9.12 15.28 -20.24
N ASN A 245 10.19 15.95 -19.79
CA ASN A 245 10.61 17.21 -20.40
C ASN A 245 11.39 17.03 -21.69
N HIS A 246 12.24 16.00 -21.82
CA HIS A 246 13.12 15.87 -22.99
C HIS A 246 12.68 14.85 -24.02
N ARG A 247 12.02 13.75 -23.62
CA ARG A 247 11.56 12.77 -24.61
C ARG A 247 10.16 13.09 -25.08
N LEU A 248 9.19 13.19 -24.17
CA LEU A 248 7.80 13.41 -24.57
C LEU A 248 7.58 14.81 -25.12
N ARG A 249 8.03 15.85 -24.42
CA ARG A 249 7.75 17.23 -24.83
C ARG A 249 8.49 17.62 -26.10
N LEU A 250 9.81 17.39 -26.23
CA LEU A 250 10.50 17.70 -27.49
C LEU A 250 9.98 16.87 -28.66
N GLN A 251 9.57 15.61 -28.45
CA GLN A 251 8.98 14.82 -29.51
C GLN A 251 7.62 15.40 -29.93
N ALA A 252 6.75 15.75 -28.98
CA ALA A 252 5.48 16.41 -29.28
C ALA A 252 5.67 17.76 -30.00
N ASP A 253 6.64 18.56 -29.55
CA ASP A 253 6.99 19.84 -30.18
C ASP A 253 7.51 19.63 -31.60
N SER A 254 8.42 18.67 -31.81
CA SER A 254 8.91 18.29 -33.15
C SER A 254 7.78 17.80 -34.05
N ASP A 255 6.92 16.92 -33.54
CA ASP A 255 5.78 16.38 -34.27
C ASP A 255 4.84 17.53 -34.68
N SER A 256 4.54 18.46 -33.77
CA SER A 256 3.72 19.65 -34.08
C SER A 256 4.32 20.53 -35.19
N ILE A 257 5.64 20.76 -35.16
CA ILE A 257 6.32 21.54 -36.21
C ILE A 257 6.26 20.79 -37.55
N THR A 258 6.42 19.46 -37.55
CA THR A 258 6.32 18.67 -38.78
C THR A 258 4.90 18.63 -39.34
N THR A 259 3.87 18.56 -38.49
CA THR A 259 2.47 18.63 -38.93
C THR A 259 2.15 19.98 -39.54
N ASP A 260 2.59 21.08 -38.91
CA ASP A 260 2.37 22.43 -39.43
C ASP A 260 3.11 22.63 -40.76
N TRP A 261 4.33 22.12 -40.89
CA TRP A 261 5.09 22.17 -42.15
C TRP A 261 4.41 21.36 -43.26
N LEU A 262 3.92 20.16 -42.94
CA LEU A 262 3.17 19.33 -43.90
C LEU A 262 1.86 19.99 -44.30
N ASP A 263 1.14 20.57 -43.34
CA ASP A 263 -0.11 21.26 -43.60
C ASP A 263 0.09 22.48 -44.51
N ALA A 264 1.11 23.31 -44.22
CA ALA A 264 1.49 24.42 -45.09
C ALA A 264 1.87 23.94 -46.50
N ARG A 265 2.57 22.80 -46.61
CA ARG A 265 2.92 22.20 -47.90
C ARG A 265 1.70 21.70 -48.66
N CYS A 266 0.73 21.08 -47.97
CA CYS A 266 -0.55 20.66 -48.54
C CYS A 266 -1.35 21.86 -49.05
N HIS A 267 -1.45 22.93 -48.25
CA HIS A 267 -2.08 24.19 -48.65
C HIS A 267 -1.41 24.78 -49.90
N ALA A 268 -0.08 24.86 -49.92
CA ALA A 268 0.66 25.33 -51.09
C ALA A 268 0.42 24.46 -52.33
N MET A 269 0.34 23.14 -52.18
CA MET A 269 0.05 22.22 -53.30
C MET A 269 -1.38 22.39 -53.81
N SER A 270 -2.36 22.54 -52.91
CA SER A 270 -3.76 22.81 -53.28
C SER A 270 -3.91 24.11 -54.08
N LEU A 271 -3.19 25.16 -53.65
CA LEU A 271 -3.12 26.45 -54.36
C LEU A 271 -2.48 26.29 -55.73
N LYS A 272 -1.38 25.53 -55.84
CA LYS A 272 -0.75 25.22 -57.14
C LYS A 272 -1.73 24.52 -58.08
N ILE A 273 -2.47 23.52 -57.60
CA ILE A 273 -3.47 22.81 -58.41
C ILE A 273 -4.55 23.78 -58.90
N ARG A 274 -5.11 24.62 -58.03
CA ARG A 274 -6.11 25.63 -58.42
C ARG A 274 -5.58 26.62 -59.46
N VAL A 275 -4.32 27.04 -59.34
CA VAL A 275 -3.67 27.90 -60.34
C VAL A 275 -3.52 27.17 -61.68
N PHE A 276 -3.16 25.89 -61.67
CA PHE A 276 -3.09 25.08 -62.89
C PHE A 276 -4.47 24.90 -63.54
N GLU A 277 -5.51 24.63 -62.75
CA GLU A 277 -6.89 24.57 -63.23
C GLU A 277 -7.32 25.88 -63.90
N ALA A 278 -7.08 27.02 -63.25
CA ALA A 278 -7.37 28.33 -63.83
C ALA A 278 -6.59 28.59 -65.12
N LYS A 279 -5.31 28.22 -65.17
CA LYS A 279 -4.49 28.31 -66.40
C LYS A 279 -5.04 27.43 -67.51
N LEU A 280 -5.46 26.20 -67.20
CA LEU A 280 -6.06 25.28 -68.16
C LEU A 280 -7.35 25.89 -68.72
N LEU A 281 -8.25 26.37 -67.87
CA LEU A 281 -9.48 27.04 -68.29
C LEU A 281 -9.20 28.25 -69.21
N CYS A 282 -8.23 29.10 -68.85
CA CYS A 282 -7.84 30.23 -69.68
C CYS A 282 -7.25 29.79 -71.04
N SER A 283 -6.51 28.67 -71.08
CA SER A 283 -5.95 28.12 -72.31
C SER A 283 -6.99 27.44 -73.21
N THR A 284 -8.00 26.78 -72.64
CA THR A 284 -9.06 26.10 -73.39
C THR A 284 -10.10 27.08 -73.92
N TYR A 285 -10.48 28.07 -73.11
CA TYR A 285 -11.47 29.08 -73.46
C TYR A 285 -10.79 30.38 -73.88
N THR A 286 -10.06 30.33 -75.00
CA THR A 286 -9.53 31.56 -75.61
C THR A 286 -10.69 32.45 -76.08
N PRO A 287 -10.50 33.78 -76.14
CA PRO A 287 -11.54 34.70 -76.58
C PRO A 287 -12.03 34.38 -78.01
N GLU A 288 -11.15 33.85 -78.86
CA GLU A 288 -11.46 33.39 -80.22
C GLU A 288 -12.38 32.16 -80.21
N VAL A 289 -12.07 31.13 -79.41
CA VAL A 289 -12.92 29.94 -79.28
C VAL A 289 -14.27 30.31 -78.66
N LEU A 290 -14.29 31.22 -77.68
CA LEU A 290 -15.53 31.72 -77.10
C LEU A 290 -16.37 32.51 -78.11
N GLN A 291 -15.74 33.34 -78.96
CA GLN A 291 -16.44 34.03 -80.04
C GLN A 291 -17.00 33.04 -81.07
N ALA A 292 -16.22 32.03 -81.46
CA ALA A 292 -16.67 30.96 -82.37
C ALA A 292 -17.81 30.12 -81.76
N MET A 293 -17.75 29.79 -80.47
CA MET A 293 -18.84 29.13 -79.76
C MET A 293 -20.09 30.02 -79.67
N LYS A 294 -19.93 31.33 -79.45
CA LYS A 294 -21.04 32.29 -79.45
C LYS A 294 -21.69 32.41 -80.83
N THR A 295 -20.92 32.47 -81.91
CA THR A 295 -21.47 32.52 -83.27
C THR A 295 -22.14 31.21 -83.65
N ALA A 296 -21.54 30.05 -83.32
CA ALA A 296 -22.17 28.75 -83.52
C ALA A 296 -23.49 28.64 -82.74
N ARG A 297 -23.52 29.11 -81.49
CA ARG A 297 -24.75 29.17 -80.68
C ARG A 297 -25.81 30.06 -81.31
N GLN A 298 -25.44 31.26 -81.77
CA GLN A 298 -26.37 32.17 -82.45
C GLN A 298 -26.93 31.57 -83.75
N GLN A 299 -26.11 30.89 -84.54
CA GLN A 299 -26.55 30.19 -85.75
C GLN A 299 -27.53 29.05 -85.40
N LEU A 300 -27.23 28.26 -84.36
CA LEU A 300 -28.13 27.20 -83.90
C LEU A 300 -29.46 27.76 -83.39
N GLU A 301 -29.42 28.81 -82.56
CA GLU A 301 -30.63 29.47 -82.05
C GLU A 301 -31.44 30.08 -83.20
N GLY A 302 -30.80 30.69 -84.20
CA GLY A 302 -31.44 31.17 -85.42
C GLY A 302 -32.12 30.06 -86.22
N ALA A 303 -31.43 28.94 -86.45
CA ALA A 303 -31.98 27.78 -87.14
C ALA A 303 -33.16 27.17 -86.38
N VAL A 304 -33.11 27.10 -85.04
CA VAL A 304 -34.23 26.65 -84.22
C VAL A 304 -35.44 27.58 -84.38
N GLN A 305 -35.23 28.89 -84.31
CA GLN A 305 -36.31 29.87 -84.50
C GLN A 305 -36.91 29.82 -85.91
N GLU A 306 -36.11 29.62 -86.95
CA GLU A 306 -36.63 29.41 -88.32
C GLU A 306 -37.48 28.15 -88.41
N ARG A 307 -37.00 27.04 -87.82
CA ARG A 307 -37.77 25.78 -87.78
C ARG A 307 -39.07 25.94 -87.00
N GLU A 308 -39.08 26.68 -85.90
CA GLU A 308 -40.30 27.00 -85.15
C GLU A 308 -41.27 27.84 -85.99
N LYS A 309 -40.77 28.86 -86.72
CA LYS A 309 -41.60 29.66 -87.63
C LYS A 309 -42.18 28.82 -88.75
N ASP A 310 -41.39 27.93 -89.35
CA ASP A 310 -41.86 27.03 -90.40
C ASP A 310 -42.89 26.03 -89.85
N LEU A 311 -42.66 25.49 -88.64
CA LEU A 311 -43.64 24.65 -87.95
C LEU A 311 -44.95 25.42 -87.73
N MET A 312 -44.89 26.67 -87.26
CA MET A 312 -46.08 27.52 -87.12
C MET A 312 -46.78 27.79 -88.47
N ARG A 313 -46.02 28.04 -89.55
CA ARG A 313 -46.58 28.22 -90.90
C ARG A 313 -47.28 26.96 -91.39
N HIS A 314 -46.65 25.80 -91.22
CA HIS A 314 -47.24 24.52 -91.57
C HIS A 314 -48.49 24.22 -90.73
N ASP A 315 -48.49 24.53 -89.43
CA ASP A 315 -49.67 24.38 -88.57
C ASP A 315 -50.82 25.33 -88.99
N GLN A 316 -50.51 26.57 -89.36
CA GLN A 316 -51.51 27.50 -89.93
C GLN A 316 -52.05 27.01 -91.27
N ALA A 317 -51.19 26.51 -92.17
CA ALA A 317 -51.62 25.94 -93.44
C ALA A 317 -52.53 24.72 -93.20
N LEU A 318 -52.17 23.84 -92.27
CA LEU A 318 -53.01 22.71 -91.87
C LEU A 318 -54.37 23.16 -91.30
N LYS A 319 -54.41 24.23 -90.50
CA LYS A 319 -55.66 24.83 -90.02
C LYS A 319 -56.52 25.38 -91.16
N ASN A 320 -55.92 26.05 -92.13
CA ASN A 320 -56.63 26.55 -93.31
C ASN A 320 -57.18 25.40 -94.16
N TYR A 321 -56.39 24.35 -94.41
CA TYR A 321 -56.87 23.16 -95.11
C TYR A 321 -58.01 22.47 -94.35
N LYS A 322 -57.94 22.41 -93.01
CA LYS A 322 -59.04 21.90 -92.19
C LYS A 322 -60.31 22.77 -92.31
N ALA A 323 -60.17 24.09 -92.38
CA ALA A 323 -61.31 24.99 -92.58
C ALA A 323 -61.95 24.84 -93.97
N ILE A 324 -61.16 24.68 -95.03
CA ILE A 324 -61.70 24.40 -96.38
C ILE A 324 -62.38 23.01 -96.41
N GLY A 325 -61.93 22.08 -95.57
CA GLY A 325 -62.55 20.75 -95.42
C GLY A 325 -64.05 20.80 -95.12
N SER A 326 -64.53 21.76 -94.32
CA SER A 326 -65.97 21.88 -94.05
C SER A 326 -66.77 22.33 -95.27
N ASP A 327 -66.20 23.21 -96.11
CA ASP A 327 -66.85 23.67 -97.34
C ASP A 327 -66.89 22.54 -98.39
N PHE A 328 -65.84 21.70 -98.45
CA PHE A 328 -65.86 20.49 -99.25
C PHE A 328 -66.90 19.48 -98.75
N GLU A 329 -67.07 19.32 -97.43
CA GLU A 329 -68.13 18.46 -96.87
C GLU A 329 -69.53 18.94 -97.23
N GLU A 330 -69.75 20.26 -97.31
CA GLU A 330 -71.03 20.84 -97.74
C GLU A 330 -71.30 20.57 -99.22
N ILE A 331 -70.32 20.80 -100.10
CA ILE A 331 -70.44 20.46 -101.52
C ILE A 331 -70.68 18.95 -101.73
N VAL A 332 -70.00 18.10 -100.95
CA VAL A 332 -70.21 16.64 -101.00
C VAL A 332 -71.62 16.29 -100.55
N ARG A 333 -72.17 16.97 -99.53
CA ARG A 333 -73.55 16.77 -99.07
C ARG A 333 -74.56 17.21 -100.12
N GLU A 334 -74.40 18.39 -100.72
CA GLU A 334 -75.25 18.87 -101.81
C GLU A 334 -75.21 17.90 -103.00
N TYR A 335 -74.02 17.40 -103.36
CA TYR A 335 -73.88 16.41 -104.41
C TYR A 335 -74.58 15.09 -104.06
N GLN A 336 -74.47 14.62 -102.82
CA GLN A 336 -75.18 13.42 -102.33
C GLN A 336 -76.70 13.60 -102.36
N GLU A 337 -77.22 14.76 -101.93
CA GLU A 337 -78.65 15.09 -102.00
C GLU A 337 -79.15 15.18 -103.44
N LEU A 338 -78.40 15.84 -104.34
CA LEU A 338 -78.73 15.86 -105.76
C LEU A 338 -78.76 14.45 -106.34
N THR A 339 -77.78 13.61 -105.98
CA THR A 339 -77.71 12.23 -106.47
C THR A 339 -78.88 11.40 -105.94
N ALA A 340 -79.23 11.54 -104.67
CA ALA A 340 -80.40 10.90 -104.08
C ALA A 340 -81.71 11.39 -104.70
N ALA A 341 -81.85 12.69 -104.99
CA ALA A 341 -83.00 13.25 -105.68
C ALA A 341 -83.09 12.79 -107.14
N ILE A 342 -81.96 12.68 -107.84
CA ILE A 342 -81.87 12.09 -109.19
C ILE A 342 -82.29 10.62 -109.13
N ASP A 343 -81.83 9.85 -108.16
CA ASP A 343 -82.18 8.44 -108.02
C ASP A 343 -83.63 8.24 -107.60
N ASN A 344 -84.19 9.11 -106.75
CA ASN A 344 -85.60 9.09 -106.38
C ASN A 344 -86.49 9.47 -107.58
N LYS A 345 -86.11 10.47 -108.38
CA LYS A 345 -86.79 10.79 -109.66
C LYS A 345 -86.69 9.62 -110.65
N LYS A 346 -85.52 8.97 -110.76
CA LYS A 346 -85.34 7.76 -111.59
C LYS A 346 -86.13 6.56 -111.07
N TRP A 347 -86.34 6.46 -109.75
CA TRP A 347 -87.18 5.44 -109.14
C TRP A 347 -88.65 5.73 -109.40
N ALA A 348 -89.13 6.95 -109.17
CA ALA A 348 -90.49 7.38 -109.49
C ALA A 348 -90.83 7.20 -110.99
N LEU A 349 -89.89 7.47 -111.89
CA LEU A 349 -90.05 7.20 -113.33
C LEU A 349 -90.12 5.70 -113.67
N ARG A 350 -89.47 4.83 -112.87
CA ARG A 350 -89.57 3.38 -113.03
C ARG A 350 -90.89 2.84 -112.46
N GLU A 351 -91.34 3.36 -111.34
CA GLU A 351 -92.60 2.98 -110.69
C GLU A 351 -93.81 3.44 -111.52
N LEU A 352 -93.77 4.67 -112.07
CA LEU A 352 -94.81 5.15 -113.00
C LEU A 352 -94.87 4.30 -114.28
N LYS A 353 -93.73 3.77 -114.73
CA LYS A 353 -93.66 2.81 -115.84
C LYS A 353 -94.16 1.41 -115.46
N GLN A 354 -94.24 1.06 -114.18
CA GLN A 354 -94.73 -0.23 -113.69
C GLN A 354 -96.19 -0.20 -113.18
N ALA A 355 -96.78 0.99 -112.97
CA ALA A 355 -98.14 1.16 -112.42
C ALA A 355 -99.26 1.47 -113.45
N LEU A 356 -99.03 1.34 -114.76
CA LEU A 356 -100.09 1.36 -115.79
C LEU A 356 -100.14 0.01 -116.54
N PRO A 357 -101.28 -0.72 -116.54
CA PRO A 357 -101.54 -1.84 -117.44
C PRO A 357 -102.15 -1.37 -118.79
N GLU A 358 -101.82 -2.12 -119.85
CA GLU A 358 -102.41 -2.22 -121.21
C GLU A 358 -103.26 -1.05 -121.75
N GLU A 359 -102.79 -0.40 -122.82
CA GLU A 359 -103.40 -0.45 -124.17
C GLU A 359 -102.79 0.58 -125.13
N GLU A 360 -102.49 0.08 -126.32
CA GLU A 360 -102.51 0.70 -127.64
C GLU A 360 -101.68 1.95 -128.04
N LEU A 361 -101.03 1.74 -129.21
CA LEU A 361 -100.78 2.66 -130.33
C LEU A 361 -99.60 3.65 -130.25
N GLY A 362 -98.51 3.22 -130.92
CA GLY A 362 -98.17 3.78 -132.24
C GLY A 362 -97.21 4.97 -132.29
N HIS A 363 -95.98 4.75 -132.76
CA HIS A 363 -95.53 5.12 -134.12
C HIS A 363 -94.00 5.16 -134.23
N ARG A 364 -93.51 4.42 -135.24
CA ARG A 364 -92.23 4.54 -135.97
C ARG A 364 -90.91 4.33 -135.24
#